data_AF-A0AAU5RDT7-F1
#
_entry.id   AF-A0AAU5RDT7-F1
#
_cell.length_a   1.000
_cell.length_b   1.000
_cell.length_c   1.000
_cell.angle_alpha   90.00
_cell.angle_beta   90.00
_cell.angle_gamma   90.00
#
_symmetry.space_group_name_H-M   'P 1'
#
loop_
_entity.id
_entity.type
_entity.pdbx_description
1 polymer ?
#
loop_
_entity_poly.entity_id
_entity_poly.type
_entity_poly.pdbx_seq_one_letter_code
_entity_poly.pdbx_strand_id
1 'polypeptide(L)'
;MPIGRVNAAKFIARLLPEPHETDFGGEPAHRLLTTAHADRVCPPSGHSIGWTDCYASADMLPLPDKADLLLEPNGEPRSIPHHLVGEARELADWAGRQAARIRREAHHRGLR
;
A
#
# COMPACT_ATOMS: atom_id res chain seq x y z
N MET A 1 -16.87 20.24 -0.84
CA MET A 1 -16.33 19.51 -2.01
C MET A 1 -17.31 18.39 -2.36
N PRO A 2 -17.79 18.27 -3.60
CA PRO A 2 -18.63 17.13 -3.95
C PRO A 2 -17.72 15.89 -3.96
N ILE A 3 -18.10 14.90 -3.17
CA ILE A 3 -17.48 13.57 -3.15
C ILE A 3 -17.66 13.03 -4.57
N GLY A 4 -16.59 13.07 -5.36
CA GLY A 4 -16.60 12.58 -6.73
C GLY A 4 -17.13 11.15 -6.74
N ARG A 5 -18.06 10.83 -7.65
CA ARG A 5 -18.63 9.49 -7.82
C ARG A 5 -17.49 8.47 -7.89
N VAL A 6 -17.24 7.76 -6.78
CA VAL A 6 -16.34 6.61 -6.78
C VAL A 6 -16.99 5.59 -7.70
N ASN A 7 -16.35 5.34 -8.84
CA ASN A 7 -16.84 4.36 -9.79
C ASN A 7 -16.76 2.99 -9.10
N ALA A 8 -17.91 2.36 -8.86
CA ALA A 8 -17.98 1.05 -8.21
C ALA A 8 -17.06 0.02 -8.90
N ALA A 9 -16.85 0.13 -10.22
CA ALA A 9 -15.91 -0.72 -10.95
C ALA A 9 -14.44 -0.52 -10.53
N LYS A 10 -14.02 0.71 -10.18
CA LYS A 10 -12.68 0.96 -9.64
C LYS A 10 -12.53 0.37 -8.23
N PHE A 11 -13.60 0.43 -7.42
CA PHE A 11 -13.60 -0.19 -6.10
C PHE A 11 -13.57 -1.71 -6.16
N ILE A 12 -14.22 -2.32 -7.17
CA ILE A 12 -14.19 -3.77 -7.39
C ILE A 12 -12.81 -4.21 -7.91
N ALA A 13 -12.18 -3.45 -8.80
CA ALA A 13 -10.84 -3.75 -9.31
C ALA A 13 -9.73 -3.66 -8.24
N ARG A 14 -10.01 -3.00 -7.10
CA ARG A 14 -9.13 -2.94 -5.93
C ARG A 14 -9.01 -4.29 -5.22
N LEU A 15 -10.02 -5.16 -5.32
CA LEU A 15 -10.07 -6.39 -4.55
C LEU A 15 -9.66 -7.57 -5.43
N LEU A 16 -8.86 -8.47 -4.86
CA LEU A 16 -8.61 -9.76 -5.47
C LEU A 16 -9.86 -10.66 -5.32
N PRO A 17 -10.04 -11.64 -6.21
CA PRO A 17 -11.01 -12.71 -5.98
C PRO A 17 -10.67 -13.47 -4.70
N GLU A 18 -11.68 -13.84 -3.93
CA GLU A 18 -11.50 -14.74 -2.80
C GLU A 18 -11.02 -16.13 -3.29
N PRO A 19 -10.17 -16.84 -2.53
CA PRO A 19 -9.73 -16.54 -1.16
C PRO A 19 -8.48 -15.62 -1.07
N HIS A 20 -7.96 -15.14 -2.20
CA HIS A 20 -6.65 -14.48 -2.25
C HIS A 20 -6.62 -13.17 -1.47
N GLU A 21 -7.72 -12.41 -1.52
CA GLU A 21 -7.88 -11.17 -0.77
C GLU A 21 -7.74 -11.40 0.74
N THR A 22 -8.49 -12.36 1.27
CA THR A 22 -8.44 -12.74 2.69
C THR A 22 -7.06 -13.28 3.08
N ASP A 23 -6.45 -14.14 2.26
CA ASP A 23 -5.13 -14.73 2.54
C ASP A 23 -4.00 -13.68 2.61
N PHE A 24 -4.15 -12.59 1.86
CA PHE A 24 -3.21 -11.47 1.87
C PHE A 24 -3.48 -10.48 3.01
N GLY A 25 -4.54 -10.69 3.77
CA GLY A 25 -4.90 -9.95 4.98
C GLY A 25 -6.03 -8.95 4.79
N GLY A 26 -6.67 -8.91 3.62
CA GLY A 26 -7.86 -8.11 3.33
C GLY A 26 -7.73 -6.62 3.67
N GLU A 27 -8.83 -6.02 4.14
CA GLU A 27 -8.89 -4.59 4.43
C GLU A 27 -7.84 -4.09 5.45
N PRO A 28 -7.48 -4.81 6.52
CA PRO A 28 -6.33 -4.45 7.36
C PRO A 28 -5.02 -4.29 6.58
N ALA A 29 -4.74 -5.18 5.63
CA ALA A 29 -3.54 -5.07 4.78
C ALA A 29 -3.63 -3.87 3.84
N HIS A 30 -4.79 -3.60 3.24
CA HIS A 30 -5.00 -2.41 2.41
C HIS A 30 -4.67 -1.13 3.17
N ARG A 31 -5.25 -0.97 4.37
CA ARG A 31 -5.01 0.21 5.21
C ARG A 31 -3.55 0.35 5.61
N LEU A 32 -2.91 -0.75 6.01
CA LEU A 32 -1.50 -0.75 6.40
C LEU A 32 -0.60 -0.26 5.25
N LEU A 33 -0.68 -0.90 4.08
CA LEU A 33 0.21 -0.59 2.96
C LEU A 33 -0.03 0.82 2.40
N THR A 34 -1.29 1.24 2.32
CA THR A 34 -1.67 2.57 1.83
C THR A 34 -1.19 3.68 2.77
N THR A 35 -1.36 3.49 4.09
CA THR A 35 -0.86 4.42 5.11
C THR A 35 0.66 4.55 5.02
N ALA A 36 1.37 3.42 5.01
CA ALA A 36 2.82 3.40 4.92
C ALA A 36 3.34 4.06 3.62
N HIS A 37 2.64 3.88 2.50
CA HIS A 37 2.98 4.56 1.26
C HIS A 37 2.81 6.07 1.39
N ALA A 38 1.66 6.53 1.88
CA ALA A 38 1.38 7.97 2.05
C ALA A 38 2.39 8.64 3.01
N ASP A 39 2.69 8.03 4.15
CA ASP A 39 3.71 8.51 5.09
C ASP A 39 5.10 8.59 4.44
N ARG A 40 5.44 7.59 3.62
CA ARG A 40 6.71 7.55 2.90
C ARG A 40 6.87 8.71 1.92
N VAL A 41 5.84 8.99 1.11
CA VAL A 41 5.94 9.95 -0.01
C VAL A 41 5.56 11.38 0.37
N CYS A 42 4.93 11.59 1.53
CA CYS A 42 4.54 12.90 2.03
C CYS A 42 5.36 13.30 3.27
N PRO A 43 6.57 13.87 3.07
CA PRO A 43 7.34 14.43 4.18
C PRO A 43 6.61 15.63 4.82
N PRO A 44 6.94 16.02 6.07
CA PRO A 44 6.27 17.11 6.78
C PRO A 44 6.34 18.49 6.10
N SER A 45 7.26 18.69 5.14
CA SER A 45 7.40 19.94 4.39
C SER A 45 7.96 19.69 2.99
N GLY A 46 7.72 20.64 2.06
CA GLY A 46 8.33 20.64 0.73
C GLY A 46 7.65 19.74 -0.31
N HIS A 47 6.45 19.22 -0.03
CA HIS A 47 5.68 18.39 -0.95
C HIS A 47 4.41 19.10 -1.43
N SER A 48 4.10 18.97 -2.73
CA SER A 48 2.95 19.64 -3.36
C SER A 48 1.69 18.79 -3.42
N ILE A 49 1.79 17.47 -3.21
CA ILE A 49 0.66 16.54 -3.18
C ILE A 49 0.31 16.27 -1.72
N GLY A 50 -0.99 16.29 -1.39
CA GLY A 50 -1.42 16.03 -0.02
C GLY A 50 -1.29 14.56 0.37
N TRP A 51 -1.06 14.29 1.65
CA TRP A 51 -1.06 12.93 2.21
C TRP A 51 -2.31 12.14 1.80
N THR A 52 -3.48 12.77 1.85
CA THR A 52 -4.76 12.17 1.47
C THR A 52 -4.82 11.79 -0.01
N ASP A 53 -4.19 12.56 -0.89
CA ASP A 53 -4.15 12.24 -2.32
C ASP A 53 -3.22 11.05 -2.58
N CYS A 54 -2.06 11.00 -1.91
CA CYS A 54 -1.16 9.85 -1.97
C CYS A 54 -1.83 8.59 -1.40
N TYR A 55 -2.52 8.71 -0.27
CA TYR A 55 -3.32 7.63 0.30
C TYR A 55 -4.38 7.15 -0.70
N ALA A 56 -5.21 8.05 -1.24
CA ALA A 56 -6.26 7.69 -2.18
C ALA A 56 -5.70 7.06 -3.46
N SER A 57 -4.54 7.50 -3.92
CA SER A 57 -3.87 6.93 -5.09
C SER A 57 -3.48 5.46 -4.87
N ALA A 58 -2.88 5.14 -3.73
CA ALA A 58 -2.51 3.78 -3.38
C ALA A 58 -3.75 2.94 -3.04
N ASP A 59 -4.77 3.52 -2.41
CA ASP A 59 -5.99 2.79 -2.04
C ASP A 59 -6.69 2.22 -3.27
N MET A 60 -6.60 2.82 -4.46
CA MET A 60 -7.24 2.27 -5.67
C MET A 60 -6.62 0.97 -6.20
N LEU A 61 -5.44 0.57 -5.71
CA LEU A 61 -4.68 -0.57 -6.26
C LEU A 61 -5.01 -1.90 -5.56
N PRO A 62 -4.88 -3.05 -6.21
CA PRO A 62 -4.93 -4.34 -5.52
C PRO A 62 -3.72 -4.54 -4.57
N LEU A 63 -3.84 -5.48 -3.63
CA LEU A 63 -2.80 -5.73 -2.61
C LEU A 63 -1.40 -5.99 -3.18
N PRO A 64 -1.20 -6.76 -4.27
CA PRO A 64 0.11 -6.97 -4.88
C PRO A 64 0.72 -5.66 -5.43
N ASP A 65 -0.08 -4.86 -6.14
CA ASP A 65 0.36 -3.56 -6.66
C ASP A 65 0.68 -2.57 -5.54
N LYS A 66 -0.12 -2.56 -4.45
CA LYS A 66 0.18 -1.79 -3.24
C LYS A 66 1.50 -2.23 -2.61
N ALA A 67 1.76 -3.53 -2.56
CA ALA A 67 3.01 -4.07 -2.03
C ALA A 67 4.21 -3.57 -2.82
N ASP A 68 4.13 -3.55 -4.16
CA ASP A 68 5.22 -3.07 -5.02
C ASP A 68 5.59 -1.60 -4.78
N LEU A 69 4.68 -0.76 -4.26
CA LEU A 69 5.00 0.61 -3.83
C LEU A 69 5.99 0.68 -2.66
N LEU A 70 6.06 -0.38 -1.85
CA LEU A 70 6.88 -0.47 -0.63
C LEU A 70 8.11 -1.37 -0.79
N LEU A 71 8.28 -1.99 -1.96
CA LEU A 71 9.39 -2.89 -2.26
C LEU A 71 10.33 -2.29 -3.30
N GLU A 72 11.61 -2.65 -3.19
CA GLU A 72 12.58 -2.50 -4.26
C GLU A 72 12.34 -3.56 -5.36
N PRO A 73 12.90 -3.40 -6.57
CA PRO A 73 12.68 -4.35 -7.67
C PRO A 73 13.09 -5.80 -7.38
N ASN A 74 13.97 -6.02 -6.40
CA ASN A 74 14.36 -7.36 -5.94
C ASN A 74 13.35 -7.99 -4.96
N GLY A 75 12.26 -7.30 -4.64
CA GLY A 75 11.23 -7.77 -3.70
C GLY A 75 11.55 -7.51 -2.23
N GLU A 76 12.68 -6.84 -1.92
CA GLU A 76 13.03 -6.47 -0.55
C GLU A 76 12.34 -5.16 -0.13
N PRO A 77 12.00 -4.98 1.16
CA PRO A 77 11.46 -3.73 1.66
C PRO A 77 12.36 -2.53 1.33
N ARG A 78 11.76 -1.45 0.84
CA ARG A 78 12.46 -0.18 0.63
C ARG A 78 12.99 0.35 1.97
N SER A 79 14.13 1.05 1.92
CA SER A 79 14.69 1.72 3.09
C SER A 79 13.70 2.71 3.69
N ILE A 80 13.53 2.70 5.02
CA ILE A 80 12.58 3.60 5.70
C ILE A 80 13.14 5.03 5.66
N PRO A 81 12.39 6.02 5.15
CA PRO A 81 12.85 7.41 5.09
C PRO A 81 13.21 7.96 6.46
N HIS A 82 14.19 8.85 6.51
CA HIS A 82 14.68 9.45 7.76
C HIS A 82 13.64 10.32 8.48
N HIS A 83 12.64 10.85 7.76
CA HIS A 83 11.57 11.64 8.37
C HIS A 83 10.52 10.80 9.10
N LEU A 84 10.50 9.48 8.89
CA LEU A 84 9.64 8.58 9.65
C LEU A 84 10.32 8.15 10.94
N VAL A 85 9.70 8.51 12.05
CA VAL A 85 10.20 8.28 13.42
C VAL A 85 9.08 7.70 14.30
N GLY A 86 9.46 7.09 15.43
CA GLY A 86 8.52 6.50 16.39
C GLY A 86 7.58 5.50 15.73
N GLU A 87 6.29 5.59 16.05
CA GLU A 87 5.25 4.69 15.56
C GLU A 87 5.18 4.64 14.02
N ALA A 88 5.40 5.77 13.32
CA ALA A 88 5.39 5.80 11.86
C ALA A 88 6.53 4.98 11.25
N ARG A 89 7.69 4.94 11.93
CA ARG A 89 8.83 4.10 11.54
C ARG A 89 8.52 2.62 11.75
N GLU A 90 7.94 2.27 12.88
CA GLU A 90 7.55 0.89 13.21
C GLU A 90 6.48 0.38 12.24
N LEU A 91 5.50 1.23 11.91
CA LEU A 91 4.47 0.94 10.92
C LEU A 91 5.07 0.72 9.52
N ALA A 92 6.02 1.57 9.11
CA ALA A 92 6.71 1.41 7.82
C ALA A 92 7.51 0.10 7.75
N ASP A 93 8.17 -0.29 8.83
CA ASP A 93 8.89 -1.57 8.91
C ASP A 93 7.94 -2.77 8.81
N TRP A 94 6.84 -2.74 9.55
CA TRP A 94 5.82 -3.80 9.51
C TRP A 94 5.17 -3.89 8.13
N ALA A 95 4.81 -2.76 7.54
CA ALA A 95 4.24 -2.68 6.19
C ALA A 95 5.20 -3.24 5.14
N GLY A 96 6.51 -2.94 5.24
CA GLY A 96 7.53 -3.52 4.36
C GLY A 96 7.59 -5.05 4.43
N ARG A 97 7.59 -5.61 5.64
CA ARG A 97 7.57 -7.07 5.84
C ARG A 97 6.30 -7.72 5.28
N GLN A 98 5.14 -7.09 5.49
CA GLN A 98 3.87 -7.57 4.96
C GLN A 98 3.82 -7.47 3.43
N ALA A 99 4.32 -6.38 2.84
CA ALA A 99 4.45 -6.21 1.40
C ALA A 99 5.29 -7.34 0.79
N ALA A 100 6.46 -7.64 1.38
CA ALA A 100 7.35 -8.69 0.89
C ALA A 100 6.68 -10.08 0.95
N ARG A 101 5.91 -10.36 2.01
CA ARG A 101 5.10 -11.58 2.12
C ARG A 101 4.06 -11.66 0.99
N ILE A 102 3.25 -10.61 0.83
CA ILE A 102 2.19 -10.55 -0.19
C ILE A 102 2.79 -10.75 -1.58
N ARG A 103 3.89 -10.05 -1.90
CA ARG A 103 4.51 -10.13 -3.22
C ARG A 103 5.04 -11.53 -3.54
N ARG A 104 5.70 -12.17 -2.57
CA ARG A 104 6.14 -13.56 -2.72
C ARG A 104 4.95 -14.48 -2.96
N GLU A 105 3.92 -14.39 -2.14
CA GLU A 105 2.76 -15.29 -2.24
C GLU A 105 1.98 -15.06 -3.55
N ALA A 106 1.78 -13.81 -3.96
CA ALA A 106 1.18 -13.46 -5.24
C ALA A 106 1.96 -14.08 -6.41
N HIS A 107 3.29 -13.98 -6.38
CA HIS A 107 4.16 -14.61 -7.38
C HIS A 107 3.99 -16.15 -7.42
N HIS A 108 3.93 -16.82 -6.25
CA HIS A 108 3.71 -18.27 -6.19
C HIS A 108 2.36 -18.68 -6.77
N ARG A 109 1.35 -17.80 -6.68
CA ARG A 109 -0.01 -18.03 -7.18
C ARG A 109 -0.22 -17.55 -8.62
N GLY A 110 0.80 -17.00 -9.28
CA GLY A 110 0.68 -16.41 -10.62
C GLY A 110 -0.17 -15.14 -10.67
N LEU A 111 -0.37 -14.48 -9.52
CA LEU A 111 -1.07 -13.21 -9.41
C LEU A 111 -0.07 -12.07 -9.64
N ARG A 112 -0.45 -11.12 -10.50
CA ARG A 112 0.28 -9.87 -10.69
C ARG A 112 -0.42 -8.79 -9.91
#